data_AF-A0A2R7LA22-F1
#
_entry.id   AF-A0A2R7LA22-F1
#
_cell.length_a   1.000
_cell.length_b   1.000
_cell.length_c   1.000
_cell.angle_alpha   90.00
_cell.angle_beta   90.00
_cell.angle_gamma   90.00
#
_symmetry.space_group_name_H-M   'P 1'
#
loop_
_entity.id
_entity.type
_entity.pdbx_description
1 polymer ?
#
loop_
_entity_poly.entity_id
_entity_poly.type
_entity_poly.pdbx_seq_one_letter_code
_entity_poly.pdbx_strand_id
1 'polypeptide(L)'
;LASISESGWPYVQHRGGPKGFLKVLDDRTLALPDFAGNRQYITVGNVSVEDRVSLILVDYPRRARLKILARMEARDLTDDPELAGRLALPGYRARVERALVLRLEAFDWNCPQHITPRFTAAEVEAGTLPLRERLAALEAENLTLRQRLATL
;
A
#
# COMPACT_ATOMS: atom_id res chain seq x y z
N LEU A 1 -5.24 9.93 1.27
CA LEU A 1 -6.69 10.12 1.16
C LEU A 1 -7.00 11.55 1.56
N ALA A 2 -7.72 12.29 0.72
CA ALA A 2 -8.20 13.62 1.04
C ALA A 2 -9.73 13.64 1.00
N SER A 3 -10.33 14.30 1.98
CA SER A 3 -11.77 14.57 2.13
C SER A 3 -11.97 16.08 2.28
N ILE A 4 -13.19 16.58 2.15
CA ILE A 4 -13.49 18.01 2.29
C ILE A 4 -14.15 18.25 3.66
N SER A 5 -13.60 19.16 4.47
CA SER A 5 -14.24 19.56 5.74
C SER A 5 -15.49 20.41 5.49
N GLU A 6 -16.34 20.57 6.50
CA GLU A 6 -17.51 21.46 6.43
C GLU A 6 -17.16 22.90 6.07
N SER A 7 -15.96 23.37 6.45
CA SER A 7 -15.41 24.67 6.09
C SER A 7 -14.82 24.76 4.67
N GLY A 8 -14.91 23.68 3.88
CA GLY A 8 -14.40 23.61 2.51
C GLY A 8 -12.90 23.34 2.40
N TRP A 9 -12.18 23.16 3.51
CA TRP A 9 -10.75 22.84 3.48
C TRP A 9 -10.52 21.36 3.16
N PRO A 10 -9.49 21.02 2.35
CA PRO A 10 -9.08 19.64 2.21
C PRO A 10 -8.44 19.12 3.50
N TYR A 11 -8.99 18.05 4.05
CA TYR A 11 -8.37 17.26 5.10
C TYR A 11 -7.64 16.07 4.48
N VAL A 12 -6.34 15.95 4.73
CA VAL A 12 -5.47 14.94 4.13
C VAL A 12 -4.91 14.01 5.18
N GLN A 13 -4.97 12.70 4.88
CA GLN A 13 -4.48 11.66 5.76
C GLN A 13 -3.79 10.55 4.97
N HIS A 14 -2.62 10.14 5.46
CA HIS A 14 -1.96 8.93 4.98
C HIS A 14 -2.73 7.71 5.49
N ARG A 15 -3.15 6.85 4.56
CA ARG A 15 -3.80 5.56 4.85
C ARG A 15 -2.89 4.48 4.34
N GLY A 16 -2.49 3.56 5.22
CA GLY A 16 -1.57 2.49 4.89
C GLY A 16 -1.85 1.25 5.73
N GLY A 17 -1.48 0.11 5.17
CA GLY A 17 -1.60 -1.21 5.78
C GLY A 17 -0.70 -2.20 5.03
N PRO A 18 -0.78 -3.49 5.38
CA PRO A 18 -0.02 -4.53 4.68
C PRO A 18 -0.42 -4.63 3.19
N LYS A 19 0.36 -5.37 2.39
CA LYS A 19 0.02 -5.65 0.99
C LYS A 19 -1.41 -6.19 0.89
N GLY A 20 -2.21 -5.60 0.00
CA GLY A 20 -3.64 -5.89 -0.12
C GLY A 20 -4.55 -5.02 0.74
N PHE A 21 -4.02 -3.97 1.40
CA PHE A 21 -4.83 -3.02 2.18
C PHE A 21 -5.91 -2.31 1.35
N LEU A 22 -5.53 -1.75 0.20
CA LEU A 22 -6.49 -1.25 -0.79
C LEU A 22 -6.84 -2.39 -1.74
N LYS A 23 -8.14 -2.69 -1.89
CA LYS A 23 -8.65 -3.76 -2.73
C LYS A 23 -9.52 -3.19 -3.84
N VAL A 24 -9.38 -3.73 -5.04
CA VAL A 24 -10.31 -3.51 -6.15
C VAL A 24 -11.44 -4.51 -5.99
N LEU A 25 -12.66 -4.01 -5.80
CA LEU A 25 -13.84 -4.86 -5.64
C LEU A 25 -14.48 -5.22 -6.98
N ASP A 26 -14.46 -4.29 -7.93
CA ASP A 26 -14.92 -4.44 -9.31
C ASP A 26 -14.31 -3.32 -10.17
N ASP A 27 -14.75 -3.18 -11.42
CA ASP A 27 -14.22 -2.20 -12.40
C ASP A 27 -14.31 -0.73 -11.96
N ARG A 28 -15.19 -0.40 -11.00
CA ARG A 28 -15.41 0.97 -10.53
C ARG A 28 -15.41 1.10 -9.00
N THR A 29 -15.23 0.03 -8.26
CA THR A 29 -15.30 0.05 -6.80
C THR A 29 -13.99 -0.38 -6.19
N LEU A 30 -13.47 0.44 -5.27
CA LEU A 30 -12.34 0.13 -4.41
C LEU A 30 -12.84 0.05 -2.97
N ALA A 31 -12.13 -0.67 -2.12
CA ALA A 31 -12.38 -0.63 -0.69
C ALA A 31 -11.10 -0.79 0.12
N LEU A 32 -11.08 -0.18 1.29
CA LEU A 32 -10.02 -0.36 2.28
C LEU A 32 -10.62 -0.47 3.69
N PRO A 33 -9.98 -1.25 4.57
CA PRO A 33 -10.45 -1.40 5.94
C PRO A 33 -10.16 -0.15 6.77
N ASP A 34 -11.11 0.25 7.61
CA ASP A 34 -10.90 1.20 8.70
C ASP A 34 -10.74 0.43 10.01
N PHE A 35 -9.59 0.62 10.66
CA PHE A 35 -9.22 -0.14 11.85
C PHE A 35 -9.72 0.52 13.13
N ALA A 36 -10.20 -0.29 14.06
CA ALA A 36 -10.58 0.15 15.39
C ALA A 36 -9.39 0.77 16.13
N GLY A 37 -9.67 1.79 16.95
CA GLY A 37 -8.69 2.38 17.88
C GLY A 37 -7.77 3.46 17.29
N ASN A 38 -7.83 3.75 15.98
CA ASN A 38 -7.11 4.88 15.40
C ASN A 38 -7.67 6.25 15.85
N ARG A 39 -8.90 6.28 16.42
CA ARG A 39 -9.65 7.47 16.86
C ARG A 39 -9.69 8.61 15.82
N GLN A 40 -9.46 8.32 14.55
CA GLN A 40 -9.34 9.30 13.49
C GLN A 40 -10.60 9.28 12.60
N TYR A 41 -11.67 9.84 13.18
CA TYR A 41 -12.99 9.90 12.55
C TYR A 41 -13.19 11.10 11.63
N ILE A 42 -12.20 11.98 11.46
CA ILE A 42 -12.34 13.22 10.68
C ILE A 42 -12.76 12.92 9.23
N THR A 43 -12.08 11.98 8.56
CA THR A 43 -12.44 11.61 7.18
C THR A 43 -13.85 11.03 7.08
N VAL A 44 -14.25 10.18 8.04
CA VAL A 44 -15.60 9.58 8.05
C VAL A 44 -16.67 10.65 8.32
N GLY A 45 -16.41 11.56 9.26
CA GLY A 45 -17.30 12.70 9.55
C GLY A 45 -17.44 13.62 8.35
N ASN A 46 -16.33 14.00 7.71
CA ASN A 46 -16.35 14.79 6.48
C ASN A 46 -17.17 14.12 5.39
N VAL A 47 -16.96 12.82 5.16
CA VAL A 47 -17.66 12.05 4.12
C VAL A 47 -19.14 11.84 4.41
N SER A 48 -19.58 11.94 5.66
CA SER A 48 -21.01 11.92 5.99
C SER A 48 -21.78 13.15 5.47
N VAL A 49 -21.07 14.25 5.17
CA VAL A 49 -21.64 15.50 4.65
C VAL A 49 -21.26 15.71 3.18
N GLU A 50 -20.03 15.41 2.81
CA GLU A 50 -19.46 15.60 1.48
C GLU A 50 -18.65 14.36 1.07
N ASP A 51 -19.22 13.54 0.18
CA ASP A 51 -18.72 12.21 -0.17
C ASP A 51 -17.53 12.24 -1.16
N ARG A 52 -17.21 13.40 -1.75
CA ARG A 52 -16.08 13.51 -2.66
C ARG A 52 -14.76 13.36 -1.93
N VAL A 53 -13.96 12.41 -2.41
CA VAL A 53 -12.60 12.16 -1.93
C VAL A 53 -11.60 12.08 -3.07
N SER A 54 -10.33 12.28 -2.74
CA SER A 54 -9.23 11.97 -3.64
C SER A 54 -8.15 11.12 -2.99
N LEU A 55 -7.49 10.31 -3.81
CA LEU A 55 -6.41 9.43 -3.38
C LEU A 55 -5.20 9.66 -4.28
N ILE A 56 -4.02 9.52 -3.68
CA ILE A 56 -2.77 9.42 -4.39
C ILE A 56 -2.13 8.09 -4.01
N LEU A 57 -1.84 7.27 -5.01
CA LEU A 57 -1.11 6.02 -4.87
C LEU A 57 0.25 6.20 -5.54
N VAL A 58 1.31 5.73 -4.89
CA VAL A 58 2.68 5.88 -5.38
C VAL A 58 3.36 4.52 -5.38
N ASP A 59 3.81 4.09 -6.55
CA ASP A 59 4.73 2.98 -6.74
C ASP A 59 6.14 3.57 -6.88
N TYR A 60 6.88 3.58 -5.77
CA TYR A 60 8.24 4.13 -5.75
C TYR A 60 9.21 3.35 -6.66
N PRO A 61 9.27 2.00 -6.64
CA PRO A 61 10.12 1.25 -7.55
C PRO A 61 9.89 1.57 -9.02
N ARG A 62 8.62 1.61 -9.48
CA ARG A 62 8.28 1.89 -10.89
C ARG A 62 8.23 3.38 -11.21
N ARG A 63 8.40 4.25 -10.20
CA ARG A 63 8.22 5.70 -10.30
C ARG A 63 6.86 6.07 -10.90
N ALA A 64 5.82 5.33 -10.53
CA ALA A 64 4.48 5.57 -11.01
C ALA A 64 3.63 6.21 -9.92
N ARG A 65 2.73 7.11 -10.32
CA ARG A 65 1.72 7.68 -9.42
C ARG A 65 0.37 7.70 -10.10
N LEU A 66 -0.64 7.30 -9.35
CA LEU A 66 -2.04 7.30 -9.76
C LEU A 66 -2.80 8.25 -8.85
N LYS A 67 -3.53 9.19 -9.45
CA LYS A 67 -4.52 10.02 -8.76
C LYS A 67 -5.89 9.44 -9.02
N ILE A 68 -6.71 9.38 -7.98
CA ILE A 68 -8.08 8.87 -8.05
C ILE A 68 -9.00 9.93 -7.47
N LEU A 69 -10.10 10.19 -8.17
CA LEU A 69 -11.26 10.92 -7.66
C LEU A 69 -12.37 9.89 -7.47
N ALA A 70 -13.03 9.91 -6.32
CA ALA A 70 -14.06 8.95 -5.97
C ALA A 70 -15.12 9.57 -5.07
N ARG A 71 -16.28 8.91 -5.01
CA ARG A 71 -17.25 9.07 -3.94
C ARG A 71 -17.01 8.00 -2.89
N MET A 72 -16.92 8.38 -1.63
CA MET A 72 -16.68 7.47 -0.53
C MET A 72 -17.92 7.30 0.33
N GLU A 73 -18.13 6.09 0.84
CA GLU A 73 -19.08 5.83 1.92
C GLU A 73 -18.42 4.92 2.95
N ALA A 74 -18.76 5.12 4.23
CA ALA A 74 -18.35 4.23 5.30
C ALA A 74 -19.47 3.21 5.53
N ARG A 75 -19.14 1.92 5.46
CA ARG A 75 -20.07 0.81 5.75
C ARG A 75 -19.64 0.09 7.02
N ASP A 76 -20.61 -0.20 7.89
CA ASP A 76 -20.37 -1.10 9.02
C ASP A 76 -20.19 -2.52 8.48
N LEU A 77 -19.13 -3.19 8.92
CA LEU A 77 -18.84 -4.56 8.47
C LEU A 77 -19.65 -5.61 9.22
N THR A 78 -20.30 -5.25 10.32
CA THR A 78 -21.21 -6.13 11.04
C THR A 78 -22.42 -6.49 10.17
N ASP A 79 -22.84 -5.57 9.31
CA ASP A 79 -23.99 -5.72 8.43
C ASP A 79 -23.64 -6.27 7.03
N ASP A 80 -22.34 -6.41 6.71
CA ASP A 80 -21.85 -6.86 5.41
C ASP A 80 -20.71 -7.90 5.57
N PRO A 81 -21.05 -9.15 5.93
CA PRO A 81 -20.06 -10.20 6.18
C PRO A 81 -19.29 -10.60 4.91
N GLU A 82 -19.87 -10.43 3.73
CA GLU A 82 -19.19 -10.67 2.46
C GLU A 82 -18.04 -9.68 2.28
N LEU A 83 -18.33 -8.38 2.42
CA LEU A 83 -17.32 -7.33 2.34
C LEU A 83 -16.27 -7.49 3.46
N ALA A 84 -16.67 -7.91 4.65
CA ALA A 84 -15.74 -8.20 5.74
C ALA A 84 -14.75 -9.30 5.36
N GLY A 85 -15.23 -10.39 4.76
CA GLY A 85 -14.39 -11.46 4.24
C GLY A 85 -13.43 -10.97 3.14
N ARG A 86 -13.93 -10.13 2.22
CA ARG A 86 -13.11 -9.55 1.15
C ARG A 86 -12.05 -8.61 1.71
N LEU A 87 -12.33 -7.85 2.76
CA LEU A 87 -11.39 -6.90 3.38
C LEU A 87 -10.49 -7.53 4.44
N ALA A 88 -10.65 -8.82 4.73
CA ALA A 88 -9.77 -9.52 5.66
C ALA A 88 -8.29 -9.40 5.24
N LEU A 89 -7.44 -9.16 6.24
CA LEU A 89 -6.00 -9.06 6.13
C LEU A 89 -5.37 -10.15 7.01
N PRO A 90 -5.09 -11.35 6.45
CA PRO A 90 -4.52 -12.45 7.21
C PRO A 90 -3.23 -12.05 7.92
N GLY A 91 -3.11 -12.37 9.21
CA GLY A 91 -1.94 -12.05 10.02
C GLY A 91 -1.83 -10.59 10.49
N TYR A 92 -2.81 -9.73 10.18
CA TYR A 92 -2.83 -8.36 10.67
C TYR A 92 -3.64 -8.26 11.98
N ARG A 93 -3.01 -7.74 13.04
CA ARG A 93 -3.59 -7.74 14.40
C ARG A 93 -4.73 -6.74 14.59
N ALA A 94 -4.87 -5.74 13.71
CA ALA A 94 -5.87 -4.70 13.88
C ALA A 94 -7.27 -5.21 13.55
N ARG A 95 -8.23 -4.97 14.45
CA ARG A 95 -9.64 -5.26 14.20
C ARG A 95 -10.17 -4.25 13.18
N VAL A 96 -10.74 -4.75 12.09
CA VAL A 96 -11.47 -3.91 11.14
C VAL A 96 -12.83 -3.57 11.76
N GLU A 97 -13.15 -2.29 11.82
CA GLU A 97 -14.42 -1.79 12.34
C GLU A 97 -15.38 -1.47 11.19
N ARG A 98 -14.86 -0.89 10.11
CA ARG A 98 -15.66 -0.36 9.00
C ARG A 98 -14.96 -0.64 7.67
N ALA A 99 -15.73 -0.63 6.60
CA ALA A 99 -15.21 -0.53 5.24
C ALA A 99 -15.33 0.90 4.75
N LEU A 100 -14.24 1.45 4.19
CA LEU A 100 -14.33 2.65 3.37
C LEU A 100 -14.45 2.19 1.92
N VAL A 101 -15.65 2.30 1.36
CA VAL A 101 -15.96 1.91 -0.02
C VAL A 101 -15.86 3.15 -0.89
N LEU A 102 -15.14 3.05 -2.00
CA LEU A 102 -14.89 4.16 -2.91
C LEU A 102 -15.40 3.81 -4.31
N ARG A 103 -16.36 4.58 -4.81
CA ARG A 103 -16.84 4.52 -6.19
C ARG A 103 -16.03 5.49 -7.04
N LEU A 104 -15.32 4.95 -8.03
CA LEU A 104 -14.44 5.68 -8.94
C LEU A 104 -15.24 6.65 -9.81
N GLU A 105 -14.82 7.91 -9.81
CA GLU A 105 -15.34 8.97 -10.71
C GLU A 105 -14.34 9.22 -11.85
N ALA A 106 -13.06 9.34 -11.52
CA ALA A 106 -11.99 9.51 -12.49
C ALA A 106 -10.65 9.05 -11.92
N PHE A 107 -9.69 8.78 -12.80
CA PHE A 107 -8.30 8.58 -12.42
C PHE A 107 -7.36 9.16 -13.47
N ASP A 108 -6.14 9.42 -13.04
CA ASP A 108 -5.13 10.04 -13.89
C ASP A 108 -3.72 9.57 -13.51
N TRP A 109 -2.93 9.24 -14.53
CA TRP A 109 -1.52 8.85 -14.40
C TRP A 109 -0.64 10.04 -14.74
N ASN A 110 0.18 10.47 -13.78
CA ASN A 110 1.07 11.61 -13.98
C ASN A 110 2.51 11.21 -14.30
N CYS A 111 3.25 12.16 -14.88
CA CYS A 111 4.68 12.07 -15.20
C CYS A 111 5.52 11.47 -14.04
N PRO A 112 6.46 10.53 -14.31
CA PRO A 112 7.30 9.87 -13.30
C PRO A 112 8.41 10.76 -12.72
N GLN A 113 8.57 12.00 -13.21
CA GLN A 113 9.62 12.92 -12.77
C GLN A 113 9.57 13.16 -11.25
N HIS A 114 10.77 13.29 -10.66
CA HIS A 114 11.00 13.54 -9.25
C HIS A 114 10.47 12.49 -8.26
N ILE A 115 10.12 11.28 -8.72
CA ILE A 115 9.87 10.14 -7.81
C ILE A 115 11.19 9.39 -7.61
N THR A 116 11.79 9.54 -6.44
CA THR A 116 12.98 8.77 -6.03
C THR A 116 12.58 7.31 -5.81
N PRO A 117 13.21 6.33 -6.49
CA PRO A 117 12.98 4.92 -6.20
C PRO A 117 13.25 4.60 -4.74
N ARG A 118 12.37 3.82 -4.12
CA ARG A 118 12.48 3.32 -2.76
C ARG A 118 12.10 1.85 -2.77
N PHE A 119 12.90 1.04 -2.08
CA PHE A 119 12.72 -0.40 -1.99
C PHE A 119 12.61 -0.79 -0.53
N THR A 120 11.80 -1.80 -0.26
CA THR A 120 11.74 -2.45 1.05
C THR A 120 13.00 -3.28 1.29
N ALA A 121 13.31 -3.58 2.55
CA ALA A 121 14.44 -4.45 2.89
C ALA A 121 14.36 -5.81 2.18
N ALA A 122 13.16 -6.39 2.10
CA ALA A 122 12.92 -7.66 1.42
C ALA A 122 13.20 -7.59 -0.10
N GLU A 123 12.82 -6.48 -0.76
CA GLU A 123 13.13 -6.28 -2.19
C GLU A 123 14.63 -6.12 -2.43
N VAL A 124 15.34 -5.40 -1.55
CA VAL A 124 16.81 -5.27 -1.62
C VAL A 124 17.48 -6.62 -1.39
N GLU A 125 17.04 -7.38 -0.40
CA GLU A 125 17.56 -8.72 -0.12
C GLU A 125 17.36 -9.65 -1.32
N ALA A 126 16.15 -9.72 -1.87
CA ALA A 126 15.85 -10.52 -3.05
C ALA A 126 16.68 -10.08 -4.28
N GLY A 127 16.85 -8.77 -4.49
CA GLY A 127 17.65 -8.24 -5.60
C GLY A 127 19.15 -8.48 -5.47
N THR A 128 19.66 -8.63 -4.25
CA THR A 128 21.10 -8.84 -3.98
C THR A 128 21.47 -10.31 -3.79
N LEU A 129 20.50 -11.20 -3.57
CA LEU A 129 20.73 -12.62 -3.31
C LEU A 129 21.63 -13.31 -4.36
N PRO A 130 21.40 -13.16 -5.69
CA PRO A 130 22.25 -13.83 -6.68
C PRO A 130 23.71 -13.37 -6.64
N LEU A 131 23.94 -12.09 -6.32
CA LEU A 131 25.29 -11.52 -6.17
C LEU A 131 25.98 -12.11 -4.95
N ARG A 132 25.25 -12.27 -3.84
CA ARG A 132 25.78 -12.85 -2.59
C ARG A 132 26.12 -14.33 -2.76
N GLU A 133 25.28 -15.09 -3.45
CA GLU A 133 25.54 -16.50 -3.78
C GLU A 133 26.78 -16.65 -4.66
N ARG A 134 26.90 -15.82 -5.71
CA ARG A 134 28.07 -15.83 -6.59
C ARG A 134 29.34 -15.45 -5.83
N LEU A 135 29.28 -14.44 -4.96
CA LEU A 135 30.41 -14.03 -4.13
C LEU A 135 30.88 -15.17 -3.22
N ALA A 136 29.96 -15.84 -2.52
CA ALA A 136 30.28 -16.97 -1.65
C ALA A 136 30.93 -18.13 -2.43
N ALA A 137 30.43 -18.44 -3.63
CA ALA A 137 31.02 -19.46 -4.49
C ALA A 137 32.45 -19.11 -4.92
N LEU A 138 32.67 -17.85 -5.33
CA LEU A 138 33.99 -17.36 -5.72
C LEU A 138 34.97 -17.35 -4.55
N GLU A 139 34.53 -16.98 -3.35
CA GLU A 139 35.36 -17.00 -2.13
C GLU A 139 35.78 -18.44 -1.78
N ALA A 140 34.87 -19.41 -1.89
CA ALA A 140 35.16 -20.83 -1.68
C ALA A 140 36.15 -21.40 -2.71
N GLU A 141 35.98 -21.03 -3.99
CA GLU A 141 36.91 -21.40 -5.05
C GLU A 141 38.30 -20.79 -4.81
N ASN A 142 38.37 -19.50 -4.47
CA ASN A 142 39.64 -18.83 -4.20
C ASN A 142 40.38 -19.47 -3.02
N LEU A 143 39.66 -19.81 -1.95
CA LEU A 143 40.23 -20.51 -0.80
C LEU A 143 40.84 -21.86 -1.22
N THR A 144 40.11 -22.64 -2.02
CA THR A 144 40.57 -23.93 -2.53
C THR A 144 41.82 -23.79 -3.39
N LEU A 145 41.85 -22.79 -4.29
CA LEU A 145 42.99 -22.53 -5.17
C LEU A 145 44.23 -22.09 -4.38
N ARG A 146 44.04 -21.22 -3.38
CA ARG A 146 45.13 -20.77 -2.50
C ARG A 146 45.73 -21.93 -1.69
N GLN A 147 44.90 -22.83 -1.19
CA GLN A 147 45.36 -24.04 -0.49
C GLN A 147 46.19 -24.93 -1.42
N ARG A 148 45.74 -25.14 -2.67
CA ARG A 148 46.50 -25.93 -3.66
C ARG A 148 47.85 -25.31 -4.01
N LEU A 149 47.91 -23.99 -4.16
CA LEU A 149 49.16 -23.27 -4.42
C LEU A 149 50.12 -23.36 -3.23
N ALA A 150 49.63 -23.33 -2.00
CA ALA A 150 50.46 -23.45 -0.80
C ALA A 150 51.05 -24.87 -0.59
N THR A 151 50.51 -25.87 -1.30
CA THR A 151 50.98 -27.26 -1.26
C THR A 151 51.91 -27.63 -2.43
N LEU A 152 52.17 -26.70 -3.35
CA LEU A 152 53.14 -26.82 -4.45
C LEU A 152 54.50 -26.27 -4.01
#